data_AF-A0A9J7XY59-F1
#
_entry.id   AF-A0A9J7XY59-F1
#
_cell.length_a   1.000
_cell.length_b   1.000
_cell.length_c   1.000
_cell.angle_alpha   90.00
_cell.angle_beta   90.00
_cell.angle_gamma   90.00
#
_symmetry.space_group_name_H-M   'P 1'
#
loop_
_entity.id
_entity.type
_entity.pdbx_description
1 polymer ?
#
loop_
_entity_poly.entity_id
_entity_poly.type
_entity_poly.pdbx_seq_one_letter_code
_entity_poly.pdbx_strand_id
1 'polypeptide(L)'
;MDKTGCGIHAVYHLFLLWLSVCPLCSQGSWMWLGITSVGVHEKLGCAHLPLSHKQKELCARKPHLLPSIKEGARLGITECQTQFKHERWNCSTRRDPNVFGYELTSGTKETAFIYAVMAAGLVHAVTRSCSAGNMTECSCDMSLLGSGSLTEGWHWGGCSDDIAFGTSFSRRFIDNSVKNISARGEDALLTMNQHNSEAGRQGFLKVL
;
A
#
# COMPACT_ATOMS: atom_id res chain seq x y z
N MET A 1 39.69 21.52 64.46
CA MET A 1 40.39 20.68 63.46
C MET A 1 39.43 19.66 62.90
N ASP A 2 38.68 20.12 61.90
CA ASP A 2 38.10 19.47 60.71
C ASP A 2 37.77 17.97 60.73
N LYS A 3 36.47 17.68 60.90
CA LYS A 3 35.84 16.40 60.54
C LYS A 3 35.15 16.42 59.18
N THR A 4 35.45 17.40 58.32
CA THR A 4 34.84 17.59 56.99
C THR A 4 35.56 16.84 55.86
N GLY A 5 36.75 16.29 56.09
CA GLY A 5 37.55 15.62 55.05
C GLY A 5 37.18 14.16 54.76
N CYS A 6 36.67 13.41 55.74
CA CYS A 6 36.50 11.95 55.57
C CYS A 6 35.32 11.58 54.65
N GLY A 7 34.22 12.34 54.69
CA GLY A 7 33.05 12.09 53.83
C GLY A 7 33.29 12.40 52.36
N ILE A 8 34.06 13.44 52.06
CA ILE A 8 34.33 13.87 50.68
C ILE A 8 35.24 12.85 49.97
N HIS A 9 36.25 12.33 50.67
CA HIS A 9 37.10 11.27 50.14
C HIS A 9 36.32 9.97 49.90
N ALA A 10 35.42 9.58 50.81
CA ALA A 10 34.57 8.39 50.63
C ALA A 10 33.63 8.53 49.42
N VAL A 11 33.05 9.72 49.21
CA VAL A 11 32.20 10.02 48.04
C VAL A 11 33.03 10.00 46.75
N TYR A 12 34.24 10.56 46.75
CA TYR A 12 35.14 10.52 45.59
C TYR A 12 35.54 9.09 45.23
N HIS A 13 35.87 8.25 46.21
CA HIS A 13 36.23 6.85 45.97
C HIS A 13 35.03 6.03 45.46
N LEU A 14 33.83 6.26 46.00
CA LEU A 14 32.60 5.63 45.49
C LEU A 14 32.27 6.08 44.07
N PHE A 15 32.46 7.36 43.74
CA PHE A 15 32.23 7.90 42.40
C PHE A 15 33.24 7.38 41.37
N LEU A 16 34.52 7.25 41.76
CA LEU A 16 35.58 6.68 40.92
C LEU A 16 35.39 5.17 40.69
N LEU A 17 34.91 4.43 41.69
CA LEU A 17 34.51 3.03 41.54
C LEU A 17 33.30 2.88 40.62
N TRP A 18 32.34 3.80 40.68
CA TRP A 18 31.18 3.79 39.79
C TRP A 18 31.59 4.06 38.33
N LEU A 19 32.47 5.04 38.10
CA LEU A 19 33.02 5.36 36.78
C LEU A 19 33.90 4.26 36.19
N SER A 20 34.58 3.45 37.01
CA SER A 20 35.44 2.36 36.54
C SER A 20 34.70 1.04 36.28
N VAL A 21 33.55 0.82 36.93
CA VAL A 21 32.71 -0.39 36.74
C VAL A 21 31.65 -0.19 35.65
N CYS A 22 31.18 1.05 35.42
CA CYS A 22 30.26 1.37 34.33
C CYS A 22 30.69 0.90 32.92
N PRO A 23 31.98 0.97 32.51
CA PRO A 23 32.40 0.58 31.16
C PRO A 23 32.38 -0.94 30.93
N LEU A 24 32.30 -1.78 31.98
CA LEU A 24 32.20 -3.23 31.83
C LEU A 24 30.74 -3.72 31.68
N CYS A 25 29.75 -2.93 32.11
CA CYS A 25 28.33 -3.29 31.98
C CYS A 25 27.65 -2.74 30.71
N SER A 26 28.26 -1.76 30.05
CA SER A 26 27.78 -1.30 28.74
C SER A 26 28.63 -1.89 27.64
N GLN A 27 28.19 -2.99 27.03
CA GLN A 27 28.60 -3.30 25.65
C GLN A 27 27.98 -2.27 24.70
N GLY A 28 28.45 -1.03 24.78
CA GLY A 28 28.15 0.02 23.81
C GLY A 28 29.31 0.09 22.84
N SER A 29 29.21 -0.60 21.70
CA SER A 29 30.19 -0.47 20.61
C SER A 29 30.17 0.97 20.09
N TRP A 30 31.34 1.60 19.98
CA TRP A 30 31.53 2.95 19.45
C TRP A 30 31.09 3.10 17.98
N MET A 31 30.70 2.00 17.34
CA MET A 31 30.15 1.94 15.98
C MET A 31 28.70 2.47 15.87
N TRP A 32 28.04 2.81 16.98
CA TRP A 32 26.64 3.26 16.99
C TRP A 32 26.43 4.78 16.91
N LEU A 33 27.47 5.60 16.80
CA LEU A 33 27.31 7.05 16.53
C LEU A 33 26.99 7.38 15.06
N GLY A 34 26.86 6.36 14.19
CA GLY A 34 26.68 6.54 12.75
C GLY A 34 25.27 6.39 12.18
N ILE A 35 24.25 6.00 12.97
CA ILE A 35 22.90 5.77 12.44
C ILE A 35 21.84 6.26 13.43
N THR A 36 21.51 7.54 13.37
CA THR A 36 20.16 8.01 13.71
C THR A 36 19.38 8.25 12.43
N SER A 37 19.25 7.22 11.57
CA SER A 37 18.03 7.17 10.79
C SER A 37 16.95 6.71 11.75
N VAL A 38 15.99 7.59 12.05
CA VAL A 38 14.67 7.20 12.55
C VAL A 38 14.29 5.96 11.76
N GLY A 39 14.14 4.83 12.45
CA GLY A 39 14.04 3.52 11.83
C GLY A 39 13.19 3.60 10.57
N VAL A 40 13.81 3.39 9.41
CA VAL A 40 13.07 3.07 8.21
C VAL A 40 12.35 1.79 8.58
N HIS A 41 11.07 1.93 8.92
CA HIS A 41 10.20 0.83 9.30
C HIS A 41 10.49 -0.29 8.32
N GLU A 42 10.99 -1.42 8.82
CA GLU A 42 11.40 -2.57 8.02
C GLU A 42 10.26 -2.83 7.02
N LYS A 43 10.46 -2.39 5.77
CA LYS A 43 9.35 -2.30 4.82
C LYS A 43 8.94 -3.72 4.56
N LEU A 44 7.78 -4.12 5.10
CA LEU A 44 7.14 -5.39 4.83
C LEU A 44 7.02 -5.52 3.29
N GLY A 45 7.98 -6.19 2.68
CA GLY A 45 8.20 -6.18 1.24
C GLY A 45 7.13 -6.98 0.51
N CYS A 46 7.16 -6.92 -0.81
CA CYS A 46 6.21 -7.64 -1.66
C CYS A 46 6.29 -9.17 -1.52
N ALA A 47 7.41 -9.70 -1.01
CA ALA A 47 7.68 -11.14 -0.92
C ALA A 47 6.70 -11.90 -0.01
N HIS A 48 6.35 -11.31 1.14
CA HIS A 48 5.47 -11.92 2.15
C HIS A 48 3.99 -11.67 1.90
N LEU A 49 3.64 -10.94 0.84
CA LEU A 49 2.24 -10.70 0.50
C LEU A 49 1.65 -11.88 -0.28
N PRO A 50 0.35 -12.17 -0.09
CA PRO A 50 -0.36 -13.22 -0.80
C PRO A 50 -0.73 -12.76 -2.22
N LEU A 51 0.31 -12.54 -3.02
CA LEU A 51 0.26 -12.07 -4.41
C LEU A 51 0.73 -13.18 -5.35
N SER A 52 0.25 -13.17 -6.59
CA SER A 52 0.82 -14.02 -7.65
C SER A 52 2.28 -13.67 -7.93
N HIS A 53 3.04 -14.60 -8.51
CA HIS A 53 4.45 -14.38 -8.84
C HIS A 53 4.67 -13.08 -9.66
N LYS A 54 3.83 -12.83 -10.67
CA LYS A 54 3.91 -11.63 -11.51
C LYS A 54 3.56 -10.35 -10.75
N GLN A 55 2.57 -10.39 -9.85
CA GLN A 55 2.25 -9.26 -8.99
C GLN A 55 3.40 -8.95 -8.03
N LYS A 56 4.05 -9.97 -7.46
CA LYS A 56 5.26 -9.81 -6.65
C LYS A 56 6.39 -9.17 -7.44
N GLU A 57 6.59 -9.60 -8.69
CA GLU A 57 7.60 -9.02 -9.58
C GLU A 57 7.31 -7.54 -9.89
N LEU A 58 6.07 -7.19 -10.26
CA LEU A 58 5.68 -5.81 -10.51
C LEU A 58 5.84 -4.94 -9.25
N CYS A 59 5.44 -5.47 -8.11
CA CYS A 59 5.59 -4.81 -6.81
C CYS A 59 7.07 -4.61 -6.43
N ALA A 60 7.92 -5.62 -6.66
CA ALA A 60 9.36 -5.54 -6.38
C ALA A 60 10.08 -4.52 -7.27
N ARG A 61 9.68 -4.39 -8.55
CA ARG A 61 10.18 -3.36 -9.46
C ARG A 61 9.75 -1.95 -9.06
N LYS A 62 8.64 -1.82 -8.32
CA LYS A 62 7.97 -0.55 -8.00
C LYS A 62 7.56 -0.48 -6.51
N PRO A 63 8.52 -0.50 -5.57
CA PRO A 63 8.23 -0.60 -4.14
C PRO A 63 7.48 0.62 -3.58
N HIS A 64 7.59 1.78 -4.24
CA HIS A 64 6.87 3.01 -3.88
C HIS A 64 5.36 2.90 -4.08
N LEU A 65 4.90 1.99 -4.95
CA LEU A 65 3.48 1.75 -5.20
C LEU A 65 2.85 0.81 -4.16
N LEU A 66 3.66 0.14 -3.34
CA LEU A 66 3.18 -0.83 -2.36
C LEU A 66 2.18 -0.27 -1.35
N PRO A 67 2.36 0.95 -0.78
CA PRO A 67 1.35 1.56 0.08
C PRO A 67 0.00 1.73 -0.63
N SER A 68 0.00 2.20 -1.89
CA SER A 68 -1.22 2.35 -2.69
C SER A 68 -1.85 1.01 -3.09
N ILE A 69 -1.05 -0.03 -3.34
CA ILE A 69 -1.57 -1.39 -3.57
C ILE A 69 -2.28 -1.90 -2.31
N LYS A 70 -1.65 -1.76 -1.13
CA LYS A 70 -2.24 -2.17 0.15
C LYS A 70 -3.53 -1.40 0.43
N GLU A 71 -3.52 -0.09 0.20
CA GLU A 71 -4.68 0.76 0.41
C GLU A 71 -5.82 0.43 -0.57
N GLY A 72 -5.52 0.24 -1.86
CA GLY A 72 -6.52 -0.16 -2.85
C GLY A 72 -7.18 -1.49 -2.53
N ALA A 73 -6.40 -2.46 -2.05
CA ALA A 73 -6.93 -3.72 -1.55
C ALA A 73 -7.82 -3.55 -0.31
N ARG A 74 -7.39 -2.74 0.66
CA ARG A 74 -8.15 -2.43 1.87
C ARG A 74 -9.49 -1.78 1.52
N LEU A 75 -9.49 -0.80 0.62
CA LEU A 75 -10.70 -0.13 0.14
C LEU A 75 -11.66 -1.11 -0.54
N GLY A 76 -11.17 -1.95 -1.47
CA GLY A 76 -12.00 -2.94 -2.16
C GLY A 76 -12.65 -3.95 -1.20
N ILE A 77 -11.88 -4.47 -0.24
CA ILE A 77 -12.40 -5.40 0.78
C ILE A 77 -13.44 -4.71 1.69
N THR A 78 -13.14 -3.48 2.15
CA THR A 78 -14.04 -2.72 3.01
C THR A 78 -15.36 -2.44 2.31
N GLU A 79 -15.31 -2.05 1.04
CA GLU A 79 -16.50 -1.80 0.23
C GLU A 79 -17.30 -3.08 0.03
N CYS A 80 -16.64 -4.19 -0.31
CA CYS A 80 -17.29 -5.48 -0.48
C CYS A 80 -18.02 -5.93 0.79
N GLN A 81 -17.36 -5.85 1.95
CA GLN A 81 -17.97 -6.17 3.24
C GLN A 81 -19.13 -5.23 3.57
N THR A 82 -19.02 -3.95 3.23
CA THR A 82 -20.08 -2.97 3.48
C THR A 82 -21.32 -3.25 2.64
N GLN A 83 -21.14 -3.57 1.35
CA GLN A 83 -22.24 -3.88 0.44
C GLN A 83 -22.96 -5.17 0.81
N PHE A 84 -22.22 -6.18 1.26
CA PHE A 84 -22.75 -7.52 1.54
C PHE A 84 -22.98 -7.80 3.04
N LYS A 85 -22.91 -6.79 3.92
CA LYS A 85 -23.00 -6.96 5.38
C LYS A 85 -24.24 -7.70 5.90
N HIS A 86 -25.34 -7.69 5.16
CA HIS A 86 -26.61 -8.32 5.53
C HIS A 86 -26.96 -9.53 4.65
N GLU A 87 -26.05 -9.93 3.76
CA GLU A 87 -26.23 -11.07 2.88
C GLU A 87 -25.69 -12.37 3.49
N ARG A 88 -26.13 -13.52 2.98
CA ARG A 88 -25.62 -14.84 3.42
C ARG A 88 -24.13 -14.99 3.18
N TRP A 89 -23.66 -14.46 2.04
CA TRP A 89 -22.25 -14.27 1.75
C TRP A 89 -21.92 -12.81 2.02
N ASN A 90 -21.06 -12.55 3.01
CA ASN A 90 -20.80 -11.20 3.55
C ASN A 90 -19.40 -10.67 3.21
N CYS A 91 -18.73 -11.27 2.23
CA CYS A 91 -17.36 -10.91 1.83
C CYS A 91 -16.31 -10.95 2.98
N SER A 92 -16.54 -11.77 4.01
CA SER A 92 -15.56 -11.92 5.09
C SER A 92 -14.27 -12.62 4.60
N THR A 93 -13.12 -12.00 4.83
CA THR A 93 -11.81 -12.58 4.51
C THR A 93 -11.37 -13.50 5.65
N ARG A 94 -11.34 -14.83 5.44
CA ARG A 94 -10.76 -15.78 6.40
C ARG A 94 -9.23 -15.59 6.49
N ARG A 95 -8.61 -16.14 7.56
CA ARG A 95 -7.22 -15.87 8.02
C ARG A 95 -6.08 -16.07 7.00
N ASP A 96 -6.34 -16.65 5.83
CA ASP A 96 -5.45 -16.58 4.67
C ASP A 96 -6.16 -15.85 3.52
N PRO A 97 -6.15 -14.51 3.52
CA PRO A 97 -6.68 -13.76 2.42
C PRO A 97 -5.60 -13.75 1.35
N ASN A 98 -5.66 -14.71 0.43
CA ASN A 98 -5.32 -14.30 -0.92
C ASN A 98 -6.32 -13.20 -1.28
N VAL A 99 -5.93 -11.96 -1.03
CA VAL A 99 -6.61 -10.72 -1.46
C VAL A 99 -6.91 -10.78 -2.97
N PHE A 100 -6.24 -11.71 -3.67
CA PHE A 100 -6.46 -12.12 -5.04
C PHE A 100 -6.59 -13.66 -5.25
N GLY A 101 -7.17 -14.46 -4.35
CA GLY A 101 -7.23 -15.93 -4.58
C GLY A 101 -8.12 -16.81 -3.67
N TYR A 102 -8.31 -18.04 -4.17
CA TYR A 102 -9.28 -19.11 -3.84
C TYR A 102 -10.76 -18.80 -4.15
N GLU A 103 -11.36 -17.75 -3.59
CA GLU A 103 -12.75 -17.37 -3.95
C GLU A 103 -12.88 -17.04 -5.45
N LEU A 104 -11.79 -16.54 -6.05
CA LEU A 104 -11.69 -16.13 -7.46
C LEU A 104 -11.65 -17.29 -8.48
N THR A 105 -11.70 -18.53 -8.01
CA THR A 105 -11.67 -19.73 -8.88
C THR A 105 -13.06 -20.15 -9.38
N SER A 106 -14.12 -19.57 -8.82
CA SER A 106 -15.50 -19.85 -9.21
C SER A 106 -16.08 -18.68 -10.00
N GLY A 107 -16.79 -18.97 -11.09
CA GLY A 107 -17.45 -17.97 -11.93
C GLY A 107 -18.78 -17.48 -11.36
N THR A 108 -18.80 -17.04 -10.11
CA THR A 108 -20.01 -16.57 -9.42
C THR A 108 -20.18 -15.06 -9.52
N LYS A 109 -21.37 -14.57 -9.17
CA LYS A 109 -21.68 -13.12 -9.16
C LYS A 109 -20.89 -12.39 -8.06
N GLU A 110 -20.65 -13.06 -6.95
CA GLU A 110 -19.87 -12.56 -5.81
C GLU A 110 -18.41 -12.36 -6.21
N THR A 111 -17.82 -13.33 -6.91
CA THR A 111 -16.46 -13.21 -7.47
C THR A 111 -16.37 -12.10 -8.51
N ALA A 112 -17.38 -11.98 -9.37
CA ALA A 112 -17.44 -10.88 -10.34
C ALA A 112 -17.42 -9.52 -9.64
N PHE A 113 -18.17 -9.37 -8.54
CA PHE A 113 -18.18 -8.16 -7.73
C PHE A 113 -16.82 -7.89 -7.10
N ILE A 114 -16.15 -8.90 -6.53
CA ILE A 114 -14.81 -8.75 -5.96
C ILE A 114 -13.83 -8.22 -7.01
N TYR A 115 -13.77 -8.82 -8.21
CA TYR A 115 -12.87 -8.34 -9.27
C TYR A 115 -13.13 -6.86 -9.62
N ALA A 116 -14.41 -6.47 -9.71
CA ALA A 116 -14.78 -5.10 -10.02
C ALA A 116 -14.33 -4.12 -8.92
N VAL A 117 -14.68 -4.37 -7.65
CA VAL A 117 -14.35 -3.43 -6.55
C VAL A 117 -12.88 -3.40 -6.20
N MET A 118 -12.16 -4.52 -6.34
CA MET A 118 -10.71 -4.55 -6.15
C MET A 118 -9.99 -3.77 -7.26
N ALA A 119 -10.47 -3.87 -8.51
CA ALA A 119 -9.92 -3.10 -9.61
C ALA A 119 -10.20 -1.60 -9.46
N ALA A 120 -11.41 -1.22 -9.08
CA ALA A 120 -11.80 0.16 -8.80
C ALA A 120 -11.02 0.74 -7.60
N GLY A 121 -10.92 0.00 -6.50
CA GLY A 121 -10.17 0.39 -5.30
C GLY A 121 -8.69 0.66 -5.60
N LEU A 122 -8.08 -0.16 -6.47
CA LEU A 122 -6.70 0.06 -6.90
C LEU A 122 -6.54 1.31 -7.78
N VAL A 123 -7.48 1.57 -8.70
CA VAL A 123 -7.47 2.82 -9.49
C VAL A 123 -7.56 4.02 -8.57
N HIS A 124 -8.53 4.02 -7.65
CA HIS A 124 -8.73 5.10 -6.69
C HIS A 124 -7.47 5.35 -5.85
N ALA A 125 -6.93 4.32 -5.18
CA ALA A 125 -5.78 4.47 -4.29
C ALA A 125 -4.51 4.95 -5.01
N VAL A 126 -4.31 4.54 -6.27
CA VAL A 126 -3.14 4.97 -7.05
C VAL A 126 -3.32 6.40 -7.53
N THR A 127 -4.46 6.73 -8.13
CA THR A 127 -4.76 8.07 -8.63
C THR A 127 -4.70 9.12 -7.51
N ARG A 128 -5.27 8.82 -6.33
CA ARG A 128 -5.18 9.71 -5.15
C ARG A 128 -3.76 9.89 -4.62
N SER A 129 -2.92 8.87 -4.76
CA SER A 129 -1.51 8.96 -4.36
C SER A 129 -0.69 9.80 -5.34
N CYS A 130 -1.02 9.74 -6.64
CA CYS A 130 -0.44 10.58 -7.67
C CYS A 130 -0.74 12.06 -7.43
N SER A 131 -2.01 12.42 -7.21
CA SER A 131 -2.40 13.81 -6.96
C SER A 131 -1.92 14.34 -5.60
N ALA A 132 -1.72 13.47 -4.61
CA ALA A 132 -1.08 13.83 -3.35
C ALA A 132 0.45 14.06 -3.46
N GLY A 133 1.07 13.74 -4.60
CA GLY A 133 2.52 13.86 -4.79
C GLY A 133 3.33 12.77 -4.06
N ASN A 134 2.70 11.67 -3.67
CA ASN A 134 3.35 10.55 -2.98
C ASN A 134 4.09 9.59 -3.93
N MET A 135 4.04 9.85 -5.24
CA MET A 135 4.63 9.04 -6.28
C MET A 135 5.48 9.90 -7.21
N THR A 136 6.58 9.34 -7.72
CA THR A 136 7.47 10.02 -8.68
C THR A 136 7.14 9.72 -10.14
N GLU A 137 6.31 8.70 -10.40
CA GLU A 137 6.01 8.20 -11.74
C GLU A 137 4.75 8.80 -12.36
N CYS A 138 4.00 9.55 -11.57
CA CYS A 138 2.76 10.22 -11.96
C CYS A 138 2.64 11.54 -11.20
N SER A 139 1.79 12.43 -11.71
CA SER A 139 1.48 13.74 -11.13
C SER A 139 -0.01 14.02 -11.28
N CYS A 140 -0.44 15.25 -10.98
CA CYS A 140 -1.77 15.71 -11.37
C CYS A 140 -1.93 15.68 -12.90
N ASP A 141 -3.17 15.53 -13.36
CA ASP A 141 -3.53 15.82 -14.74
C ASP A 141 -3.52 17.33 -14.96
N MET A 142 -2.71 17.76 -15.92
CA MET A 142 -2.52 19.17 -16.28
C MET A 142 -3.28 19.56 -17.55
N SER A 143 -4.05 18.64 -18.15
CA SER A 143 -4.73 18.82 -19.44
C SER A 143 -5.66 20.04 -19.48
N LEU A 144 -6.31 20.35 -18.35
CA LEU A 144 -7.27 21.44 -18.22
C LEU A 144 -6.70 22.66 -17.48
N LEU A 145 -5.47 22.60 -16.95
CA LEU A 145 -4.96 23.64 -16.07
C LEU A 145 -4.91 25.01 -16.77
N GLY A 146 -5.50 26.03 -16.15
CA GLY A 146 -5.54 27.39 -16.70
C GLY A 146 -6.51 27.57 -17.87
N SER A 147 -7.19 26.51 -18.32
CA SER A 147 -8.34 26.64 -19.22
C SER A 147 -9.59 27.04 -18.42
N GLY A 148 -10.59 27.62 -19.07
CA GLY A 148 -11.77 28.12 -18.39
C GLY A 148 -12.56 29.08 -19.24
N SER A 149 -13.66 29.59 -18.68
CA SER A 149 -14.52 30.56 -19.33
C SER A 149 -14.36 31.92 -18.65
N LEU A 150 -13.65 32.83 -19.33
CA LEU A 150 -13.50 34.22 -18.85
C LEU A 150 -14.85 34.94 -18.76
N THR A 151 -15.81 34.58 -19.63
CA THR A 151 -17.16 35.16 -19.63
C THR A 151 -18.02 34.67 -18.47
N GLU A 152 -17.79 33.45 -17.99
CA GLU A 152 -18.50 32.87 -16.85
C GLU A 152 -17.73 33.03 -15.51
N GLY A 153 -16.54 33.63 -15.56
CA GLY A 153 -15.75 33.97 -14.36
C GLY A 153 -15.11 32.79 -13.65
N TRP A 154 -14.92 31.65 -14.32
CA TRP A 154 -14.29 30.46 -13.74
C TRP A 154 -13.10 29.97 -14.57
N HIS A 155 -12.11 29.41 -13.89
CA HIS A 155 -10.99 28.72 -14.51
C HIS A 155 -10.66 27.43 -13.76
N TRP A 156 -10.13 26.45 -14.49
CA TRP A 156 -9.56 25.24 -13.89
C TRP A 156 -8.30 25.59 -13.12
N GLY A 157 -8.15 24.99 -11.95
CA GLY A 157 -7.03 25.16 -11.05
C GLY A 157 -6.87 23.97 -10.11
N GLY A 158 -5.85 24.01 -9.27
CA GLY A 158 -5.56 22.93 -8.33
C GLY A 158 -4.90 21.72 -9.01
N CYS A 159 -5.14 20.53 -8.44
CA CYS A 159 -4.56 19.27 -8.89
C CYS A 159 -5.68 18.33 -9.31
N SER A 160 -5.86 18.16 -10.62
CA SER A 160 -6.78 17.15 -11.16
C SER A 160 -6.17 15.76 -11.00
N ASP A 161 -7.01 14.79 -10.68
CA ASP A 161 -6.61 13.39 -10.49
C ASP A 161 -6.20 12.76 -11.84
N ASP A 162 -4.98 12.21 -11.97
CA ASP A 162 -4.57 11.41 -13.15
C ASP A 162 -5.16 10.00 -13.09
N ILE A 163 -6.38 9.89 -13.58
CA ILE A 163 -7.15 8.64 -13.59
C ILE A 163 -6.61 7.66 -14.65
N ALA A 164 -6.03 8.18 -15.73
CA ALA A 164 -5.48 7.35 -16.81
C ALA A 164 -4.30 6.53 -16.30
N PHE A 165 -3.42 7.13 -15.49
CA PHE A 165 -2.33 6.41 -14.83
C PHE A 165 -2.84 5.33 -13.88
N GLY A 166 -3.79 5.66 -12.99
CA GLY A 166 -4.38 4.69 -12.06
C GLY A 166 -5.03 3.51 -12.77
N THR A 167 -5.78 3.77 -13.83
CA THR A 167 -6.43 2.75 -14.68
C THR A 167 -5.39 1.86 -15.37
N SER A 168 -4.34 2.45 -15.94
CA SER A 168 -3.23 1.71 -16.58
C SER A 168 -2.46 0.85 -15.57
N PHE A 169 -2.23 1.35 -14.36
CA PHE A 169 -1.60 0.56 -13.31
C PHE A 169 -2.49 -0.61 -12.86
N SER A 170 -3.79 -0.38 -12.65
CA SER A 170 -4.74 -1.42 -12.24
C SER A 170 -4.80 -2.57 -13.26
N ARG A 171 -4.86 -2.26 -14.58
CA ARG A 171 -4.76 -3.28 -15.65
C ARG A 171 -3.49 -4.11 -15.55
N ARG A 172 -2.33 -3.46 -15.41
CA ARG A 172 -1.04 -4.15 -15.30
C ARG A 172 -0.91 -4.98 -14.03
N PHE A 173 -1.57 -4.60 -12.94
CA PHE A 173 -1.44 -5.31 -11.67
C PHE A 173 -2.43 -6.47 -11.54
N ILE A 174 -3.68 -6.31 -11.98
CA ILE A 174 -4.76 -7.29 -11.77
C ILE A 174 -4.85 -8.27 -12.95
N ASP A 175 -4.84 -7.78 -14.18
CA ASP A 175 -5.16 -8.60 -15.36
C ASP A 175 -3.98 -9.50 -15.78
N ASN A 176 -2.80 -9.30 -15.19
CA ASN A 176 -1.58 -10.05 -15.52
C ASN A 176 -1.50 -11.45 -14.88
N SER A 177 -2.52 -11.87 -14.11
CA SER A 177 -2.60 -13.23 -13.58
C SER A 177 -3.12 -14.21 -14.65
N VAL A 178 -2.35 -15.27 -14.89
CA VAL A 178 -2.65 -16.46 -15.73
C VAL A 178 -2.44 -16.29 -17.25
N LYS A 179 -1.30 -16.80 -17.74
CA LYS A 179 -1.07 -17.12 -19.17
C LYS A 179 -0.58 -18.56 -19.40
N ASN A 180 -0.46 -19.37 -18.34
CA ASN A 180 0.21 -20.67 -18.41
C ASN A 180 -0.71 -21.82 -18.00
N ILE A 181 -1.95 -21.92 -18.50
CA ILE A 181 -2.70 -23.16 -18.32
C ILE A 181 -3.58 -23.42 -19.55
N SER A 182 -3.37 -24.60 -20.14
CA SER A 182 -3.79 -25.01 -21.48
C SER A 182 -5.14 -25.74 -21.48
N ALA A 183 -6.12 -25.30 -20.68
CA ALA A 183 -7.42 -25.95 -20.59
C ALA A 183 -8.54 -25.05 -21.16
N ARG A 184 -9.29 -25.57 -22.14
CA ARG A 184 -10.40 -24.91 -22.88
C ARG A 184 -11.50 -24.24 -22.03
N GLY A 185 -11.54 -24.45 -20.71
CA GLY A 185 -12.50 -23.84 -19.78
C GLY A 185 -11.95 -22.68 -18.94
N GLU A 186 -10.63 -22.58 -18.77
CA GLU A 186 -10.01 -21.48 -18.00
C GLU A 186 -9.94 -20.17 -18.79
N ASP A 187 -10.00 -20.25 -20.12
CA ASP A 187 -10.03 -19.09 -21.01
C ASP A 187 -11.30 -18.25 -20.83
N ALA A 188 -12.46 -18.89 -20.65
CA ALA A 188 -13.73 -18.21 -20.40
C ALA A 188 -13.75 -17.53 -19.02
N LEU A 189 -13.26 -18.22 -17.98
CA LEU A 189 -13.15 -17.66 -16.63
C LEU A 189 -12.18 -16.48 -16.59
N LEU A 190 -11.02 -16.60 -17.24
CA LEU A 190 -10.04 -15.51 -17.35
C LEU A 190 -10.65 -14.29 -18.05
N THR A 191 -11.31 -14.52 -19.19
CA THR A 191 -11.98 -13.45 -19.96
C THR A 191 -13.07 -12.77 -19.13
N MET A 192 -13.88 -13.55 -18.40
CA MET A 192 -14.90 -13.01 -17.50
C MET A 192 -14.27 -12.19 -16.37
N ASN A 193 -13.20 -12.67 -15.74
CA ASN A 193 -12.53 -11.96 -14.65
C ASN A 193 -11.88 -10.64 -15.13
N GLN A 194 -11.31 -10.64 -16.34
CA GLN A 194 -10.83 -9.41 -17.01
C GLN A 194 -11.98 -8.45 -17.30
N HIS A 195 -13.10 -8.95 -17.82
CA HIS A 195 -14.30 -8.15 -18.04
C HIS A 195 -14.82 -7.51 -16.74
N ASN A 196 -14.93 -8.28 -15.66
CA ASN A 196 -15.39 -7.80 -14.36
C ASN A 196 -14.46 -6.73 -13.79
N SER A 197 -13.14 -6.94 -13.88
CA SER A 197 -12.15 -5.95 -13.46
C SER A 197 -12.28 -4.66 -14.26
N GLU A 198 -12.46 -4.76 -15.58
CA GLU A 198 -12.65 -3.59 -16.44
C GLU A 198 -13.99 -2.88 -16.15
N ALA A 199 -15.07 -3.61 -15.91
CA ALA A 199 -16.35 -3.04 -15.50
C ALA A 199 -16.22 -2.22 -14.21
N GLY A 200 -15.44 -2.70 -13.24
CA GLY A 200 -15.12 -1.94 -12.02
C GLY A 200 -14.34 -0.66 -12.30
N ARG A 201 -13.29 -0.73 -13.14
CA ARG A 201 -12.52 0.45 -13.56
C ARG A 201 -13.42 1.49 -14.23
N GLN A 202 -14.24 1.07 -15.20
CA GLN A 202 -15.18 1.96 -15.89
C GLN A 202 -16.27 2.52 -14.97
N GLY A 203 -16.73 1.72 -14.00
CA GLY A 203 -17.66 2.17 -12.97
C GLY A 203 -17.09 3.34 -12.16
N PHE A 204 -15.82 3.25 -11.76
CA PHE A 204 -15.11 4.34 -11.10
C PHE A 204 -14.97 5.60 -11.97
N LEU A 205 -14.70 5.44 -13.27
CA LEU A 205 -14.58 6.60 -14.18
C LEU A 205 -15.88 7.41 -14.31
N LYS A 206 -17.05 6.79 -14.12
CA LYS A 206 -18.36 7.42 -14.30
C LYS A 206 -18.81 8.26 -13.10
N VAL A 207 -18.15 8.11 -11.95
CA VAL A 207 -18.46 8.85 -10.71
C VAL A 207 -17.51 10.02 -10.45
N LEU A 208 -16.62 10.29 -11.41
CA LEU A 208 -15.74 11.46 -11.44
C LEU A 208 -16.24 12.44 -12.51
#